data_AF-A0A816TUL4-F1
#
_entry.id   AF-A0A816TUL4-F1
#
_cell.length_a   1.000
_cell.length_b   1.000
_cell.length_c   1.000
_cell.angle_alpha   90.00
_cell.angle_beta   90.00
_cell.angle_gamma   90.00
#
_symmetry.space_group_name_H-M   'P 1'
#
loop_
_entity.id
_entity.type
_entity.pdbx_description
1 polymer ?
#
loop_
_entity_poly.entity_id
_entity_poly.type
_entity_poly.pdbx_seq_one_letter_code
_entity_poly.pdbx_strand_id
1 'polypeptide(L)'
;MIRFTIHPMKKYKHPVEVKVDNNIIKPLDHTRYLGVIIDKQLNWRRHLDHIETKIAPRVGLLRYLSRTAHEPNIRTMINIFKSIARTIILYGYPVLLTVDQNIWNRIEIIQNKALRAALGLPIYTSVDYIHKITNLPKIKDYATTLLNSLSK
;
A
#
# COMPACT_ATOMS: atom_id res chain seq x y z
N MET A 1 -19.73 -13.13 7.70
CA MET A 1 -18.24 -13.12 7.57
C MET A 1 -17.85 -14.32 6.72
N ILE A 2 -17.45 -14.10 5.46
CA ILE A 2 -17.03 -15.19 4.58
C ILE A 2 -15.63 -15.63 5.02
N ARG A 3 -15.54 -16.85 5.53
CA ARG A 3 -14.31 -17.44 6.07
C ARG A 3 -13.70 -18.31 4.98
N PHE A 4 -12.67 -17.82 4.30
CA PHE A 4 -11.90 -18.63 3.34
C PHE A 4 -10.99 -19.57 4.15
N THR A 5 -11.40 -20.84 4.27
CA THR A 5 -10.58 -21.89 4.87
C THR A 5 -9.53 -22.32 3.86
N ILE A 6 -8.24 -22.19 4.20
CA ILE A 6 -7.15 -22.69 3.34
C ILE A 6 -7.27 -24.21 3.29
N HIS A 7 -7.86 -24.73 2.21
CA HIS A 7 -7.83 -26.16 1.93
C HIS A 7 -6.41 -26.52 1.51
N PRO A 8 -5.84 -27.64 2.00
CA PRO A 8 -4.55 -28.11 1.54
C PRO A 8 -4.57 -28.17 0.02
N MET A 9 -3.62 -27.50 -0.64
CA MET A 9 -3.61 -27.36 -2.09
C MET A 9 -3.63 -28.76 -2.71
N LYS A 10 -4.79 -29.17 -3.23
CA LYS A 10 -4.89 -30.34 -4.11
C LYS A 10 -3.95 -30.02 -5.28
N LYS A 11 -2.81 -30.73 -5.37
CA LYS A 11 -1.96 -30.64 -6.55
C LYS A 11 -2.75 -31.25 -7.71
N TYR A 12 -3.32 -30.39 -8.55
CA TYR A 12 -3.99 -30.84 -9.76
C TYR A 12 -2.95 -31.57 -10.62
N LYS A 13 -3.19 -32.86 -10.89
CA LYS A 13 -2.28 -33.73 -11.68
C LYS A 13 -2.07 -33.22 -13.11
N HIS A 14 -3.02 -32.43 -13.62
CA HIS A 14 -2.99 -31.89 -14.97
C HIS A 14 -3.14 -30.36 -14.92
N PRO A 15 -2.38 -29.61 -15.74
CA PRO A 15 -2.57 -28.17 -15.87
C PRO A 15 -3.98 -27.90 -16.40
N VAL A 16 -4.72 -27.02 -15.73
CA VAL A 16 -6.04 -26.58 -16.21
C VAL A 16 -5.80 -25.69 -17.43
N GLU A 17 -6.15 -26.19 -18.62
CA GLU A 17 -6.12 -25.40 -19.85
C GLU A 17 -7.36 -24.52 -19.92
N VAL A 18 -7.18 -23.21 -19.71
CA VAL A 18 -8.27 -22.22 -19.85
C VAL A 18 -8.23 -21.68 -21.27
N LYS A 19 -9.32 -21.85 -22.01
CA LYS A 19 -9.51 -21.26 -23.35
C LYS A 19 -10.54 -20.14 -23.27
N VAL A 20 -10.19 -18.99 -23.83
CA VAL A 20 -11.14 -17.90 -24.10
C VAL A 20 -11.17 -17.72 -25.61
N ASP A 21 -12.34 -17.94 -26.19
CA ASP A 21 -12.54 -18.06 -27.64
C ASP A 21 -11.59 -19.13 -28.24
N ASN A 22 -10.65 -18.72 -29.12
CA ASN A 22 -9.64 -19.58 -29.72
C ASN A 22 -8.25 -19.48 -29.06
N ASN A 23 -8.11 -18.72 -27.97
CA ASN A 23 -6.82 -18.48 -27.33
C ASN A 23 -6.67 -19.29 -26.04
N ILE A 24 -5.57 -20.03 -25.93
CA ILE A 24 -5.18 -20.75 -24.70
C ILE A 24 -4.48 -19.75 -23.77
N ILE A 25 -5.06 -19.52 -22.60
CA ILE A 25 -4.48 -18.67 -21.56
C ILE A 25 -3.44 -19.48 -20.79
N LYS A 26 -2.18 -19.10 -20.93
CA LYS A 26 -1.09 -19.67 -20.14
C LYS A 26 -1.18 -19.14 -18.71
N PRO A 27 -1.01 -19.98 -17.67
CA PRO A 27 -0.92 -19.49 -16.30
C PRO A 27 0.37 -18.67 -16.13
N LEU A 28 0.24 -17.44 -15.67
CA LEU A 28 1.38 -16.60 -15.28
C LEU A 28 1.55 -16.63 -13.75
N ASP A 29 2.80 -16.49 -13.29
CA ASP A 29 3.09 -16.41 -11.85
C ASP A 29 2.60 -15.12 -11.21
N HIS A 30 2.47 -14.06 -12.00
CA HIS A 30 1.89 -12.79 -11.60
C HIS A 30 1.27 -12.09 -12.82
N THR A 31 0.23 -11.30 -12.57
CA THR A 31 -0.39 -10.47 -13.59
C THR A 31 -0.74 -9.10 -13.03
N ARG A 32 -0.72 -8.08 -13.89
CA ARG A 32 -1.13 -6.72 -13.53
C ARG A 32 -2.55 -6.49 -14.02
N TYR A 33 -3.46 -6.23 -13.09
CA TYR A 33 -4.85 -5.91 -13.38
C TYR A 33 -5.24 -4.61 -12.71
N LEU A 34 -5.72 -3.64 -13.50
CA LEU A 34 -6.09 -2.29 -13.01
C LEU A 34 -5.01 -1.71 -12.07
N GLY A 35 -3.73 -1.75 -12.46
CA GLY A 35 -2.65 -1.22 -11.65
C GLY A 35 -2.25 -2.03 -10.39
N VAL A 36 -3.01 -3.06 -10.02
CA VAL A 36 -2.69 -3.99 -8.93
C VAL A 36 -1.95 -5.20 -9.48
N ILE A 37 -0.92 -5.67 -8.77
CA ILE A 37 -0.16 -6.87 -9.16
C ILE A 37 -0.67 -8.04 -8.32
N ILE A 38 -1.23 -9.03 -8.99
CA ILE A 38 -1.81 -10.22 -8.37
C ILE A 38 -0.84 -11.38 -8.60
N ASP A 39 -0.28 -11.90 -7.52
CA ASP A 39 0.58 -13.08 -7.52
C ASP A 39 -0.27 -14.36 -7.44
N LYS A 40 0.20 -15.46 -8.05
CA LYS A 40 -0.46 -16.77 -8.00
C LYS A 40 -0.83 -17.26 -6.59
N GLN A 41 0.01 -16.93 -5.60
CA GLN A 41 -0.18 -17.30 -4.20
C GLN A 41 -0.89 -16.22 -3.38
N LEU A 42 -1.25 -15.08 -3.99
CA LEU A 42 -1.81 -13.91 -3.30
C LEU A 42 -0.95 -13.45 -2.11
N ASN A 43 0.37 -13.57 -2.24
CA ASN A 43 1.32 -13.13 -1.21
C ASN A 43 1.54 -11.61 -1.23
N TRP A 44 1.11 -10.90 -2.28
CA TRP A 44 1.20 -9.44 -2.44
C TRP A 44 2.60 -8.82 -2.34
N ARG A 45 3.66 -9.62 -2.28
CA ARG A 45 5.06 -9.15 -2.15
C ARG A 45 5.48 -8.35 -3.37
N ARG A 46 5.20 -8.84 -4.58
CA ARG A 46 5.51 -8.11 -5.81
C ARG A 46 4.75 -6.80 -5.92
N HIS A 47 3.51 -6.78 -5.43
CA HIS A 47 2.73 -5.55 -5.38
C HIS A 47 3.32 -4.53 -4.41
N LEU A 48 3.76 -4.97 -3.24
CA LEU A 48 4.43 -4.11 -2.27
C LEU A 48 5.73 -3.53 -2.81
N ASP A 49 6.56 -4.34 -3.46
CA ASP A 49 7.81 -3.86 -4.07
C ASP A 49 7.51 -2.83 -5.20
N HIS A 50 6.42 -3.01 -5.93
CA HIS A 50 5.92 -2.01 -6.89
C HIS A 50 5.49 -0.70 -6.20
N ILE A 51 4.83 -0.77 -5.04
CA ILE A 51 4.47 0.43 -4.26
C ILE A 51 5.74 1.12 -3.73
N GLU A 52 6.70 0.37 -3.20
CA GLU A 52 7.96 0.90 -2.65
C GLU A 52 8.79 1.63 -3.70
N THR A 53 8.94 1.02 -4.89
CA THR A 53 9.64 1.66 -6.02
C THR A 53 8.92 2.92 -6.49
N LYS A 54 7.59 2.90 -6.53
CA LYS A 54 6.80 4.06 -6.93
C LYS A 54 6.86 5.19 -5.90
N ILE A 55 6.81 4.90 -4.61
CA ILE A 55 6.78 5.93 -3.57
C ILE A 55 8.15 6.54 -3.25
N ALA A 56 9.24 5.80 -3.44
CA ALA A 56 10.60 6.25 -3.15
C ALA A 56 10.95 7.66 -3.67
N PRO A 57 10.74 8.00 -4.97
CA PRO A 57 11.03 9.35 -5.46
C PRO A 57 10.07 10.41 -4.90
N ARG A 58 8.83 10.04 -4.53
CA ARG A 58 7.86 10.97 -3.91
C ARG A 58 8.26 11.32 -2.49
N VAL A 59 8.83 10.37 -1.74
CA VAL A 59 9.47 10.64 -0.45
C VAL A 59 10.69 11.56 -0.60
N GLY A 60 11.47 11.38 -1.67
CA GLY A 60 12.54 12.31 -2.03
C GLY A 60 12.04 13.73 -2.25
N LEU A 61 10.97 13.88 -3.04
CA LEU A 61 10.31 15.17 -3.29
C LEU A 61 9.77 15.81 -2.00
N LEU A 62 9.08 15.05 -1.15
CA LEU A 62 8.57 15.55 0.14
C LEU A 62 9.68 16.13 1.01
N ARG A 63 10.81 15.43 1.06
CA ARG A 63 11.99 15.87 1.81
C ARG A 63 12.67 17.08 1.20
N TYR A 64 12.72 17.16 -0.13
CA TYR A 64 13.20 18.36 -0.81
C TYR A 64 12.32 19.56 -0.45
N LEU A 65 11.00 19.46 -0.62
CA LEU A 65 10.03 20.51 -0.31
C LEU A 65 10.11 20.96 1.15
N SER A 66 10.20 20.01 2.08
CA SER A 66 10.33 20.31 3.51
C SER A 66 11.61 21.08 3.84
N ARG A 67 12.68 20.91 3.07
CA ARG A 67 13.97 21.57 3.32
C ARG A 67 14.10 22.91 2.60
N THR A 68 13.44 23.07 1.46
CA THR A 68 13.46 24.33 0.68
C THR A 68 12.48 25.36 1.20
N ALA A 69 11.40 24.93 1.85
CA ALA A 69 10.47 25.85 2.47
C ALA A 69 11.14 26.51 3.69
N HIS A 70 11.14 27.85 3.74
CA HIS A 70 11.68 28.61 4.88
C HIS A 70 10.84 28.36 6.15
N GLU A 71 9.51 28.28 6.00
CA GLU A 71 8.55 27.87 7.03
C GLU A 71 7.43 27.02 6.42
N PRO A 72 7.61 25.71 6.27
CA PRO A 72 6.56 24.85 5.73
C PRO A 72 5.40 24.75 6.73
N ASN A 73 4.24 25.27 6.35
CA ASN A 73 3.01 25.01 7.09
C ASN A 73 2.74 23.49 7.12
N ILE A 74 2.72 22.92 8.33
CA ILE A 74 2.50 21.49 8.58
C ILE A 74 1.25 20.98 7.86
N ARG A 75 0.16 21.76 7.85
CA ARG A 75 -1.09 21.38 7.18
C ARG A 75 -0.89 21.23 5.66
N THR A 76 -0.16 22.15 5.05
CA THR A 76 0.14 22.13 3.61
C THR A 76 1.00 20.92 3.27
N MET A 77 2.05 20.65 4.04
CA MET A 77 2.91 19.47 3.83
C MET A 77 2.16 18.15 4.00
N ILE A 78 1.27 18.07 4.99
CA ILE A 78 0.39 16.92 5.18
C ILE A 78 -0.56 16.74 3.99
N ASN A 79 -1.12 17.83 3.45
CA ASN A 79 -1.98 17.77 2.28
C ASN A 79 -1.22 17.29 1.05
N ILE A 80 0.01 17.77 0.85
CA ILE A 80 0.88 17.27 -0.22
C ILE A 80 1.14 15.77 -0.02
N PHE A 81 1.55 15.33 1.16
CA PHE A 81 1.72 13.90 1.48
C PHE A 81 0.46 13.08 1.15
N LYS A 82 -0.73 13.55 1.54
CA LYS A 82 -2.00 12.88 1.22
C LYS A 82 -2.19 12.74 -0.29
N SER A 83 -1.92 13.80 -1.05
CA SER A 83 -2.14 13.82 -2.50
C SER A 83 -1.17 12.93 -3.28
N ILE A 84 0.12 12.89 -2.92
CA ILE A 84 1.13 12.17 -3.71
C ILE A 84 1.54 10.80 -3.17
N ALA A 85 1.60 10.62 -1.85
CA ALA A 85 2.08 9.38 -1.25
C ALA A 85 0.93 8.49 -0.81
N ARG A 86 -0.06 9.05 -0.10
CA ARG A 86 -1.20 8.27 0.42
C ARG A 86 -2.07 7.69 -0.68
N THR A 87 -2.29 8.43 -1.77
CA THR A 87 -3.01 7.95 -2.96
C THR A 87 -2.37 6.71 -3.58
N ILE A 88 -1.04 6.65 -3.62
CA ILE A 88 -0.31 5.48 -4.15
C ILE A 88 -0.47 4.28 -3.22
N ILE A 89 -0.35 4.48 -1.91
CA ILE A 89 -0.44 3.39 -0.94
C ILE A 89 -1.85 2.81 -0.87
N LEU A 90 -2.87 3.66 -0.92
CA LEU A 90 -4.28 3.25 -0.82
C LEU A 90 -4.88 2.76 -2.13
N TYR A 91 -4.13 2.85 -3.23
CA TYR A 91 -4.60 2.32 -4.49
C TYR A 91 -4.80 0.80 -4.36
N GLY A 92 -6.02 0.33 -4.63
CA GLY A 92 -6.35 -1.07 -4.42
C GLY A 92 -6.55 -1.48 -2.95
N TYR A 93 -6.86 -0.54 -2.04
CA TYR A 93 -7.07 -0.86 -0.62
C TYR A 93 -8.07 -2.00 -0.31
N PRO A 94 -9.13 -2.29 -1.10
CA PRO A 94 -10.00 -3.43 -0.80
C PRO A 94 -9.23 -4.75 -0.88
N VAL A 95 -8.26 -4.83 -1.80
CA VAL A 95 -7.38 -5.97 -1.96
C VAL A 95 -6.38 -6.04 -0.80
N LEU A 96 -5.89 -4.89 -0.33
CA LEU A 96 -4.95 -4.82 0.79
C LEU A 96 -5.50 -5.39 2.10
N LEU A 97 -6.83 -5.45 2.28
CA LEU A 97 -7.44 -6.04 3.48
C LEU A 97 -7.23 -7.56 3.60
N THR A 98 -6.96 -8.24 2.48
CA THR A 98 -6.67 -9.68 2.46
C THR A 98 -5.22 -10.01 2.80
N VAL A 99 -4.40 -8.99 3.05
CA VAL A 99 -2.95 -9.12 3.15
C VAL A 99 -2.51 -9.46 4.57
N ASP A 100 -1.44 -10.25 4.67
CA ASP A 100 -0.76 -10.58 5.94
C ASP A 100 -0.28 -9.35 6.73
N GLN A 101 -0.23 -9.50 8.05
CA GLN A 101 0.24 -8.47 8.97
C GLN A 101 1.68 -8.00 8.67
N ASN A 102 2.55 -8.88 8.17
CA ASN A 102 3.92 -8.53 7.81
C ASN A 102 4.00 -7.46 6.71
N ILE A 103 3.08 -7.51 5.75
CA ILE A 103 3.03 -6.54 4.66
C ILE A 103 2.39 -5.24 5.14
N TRP A 104 1.36 -5.32 5.99
CA TRP A 104 0.84 -4.12 6.69
C TRP A 104 1.94 -3.38 7.44
N ASN A 105 2.81 -4.11 8.17
CA ASN A 105 3.94 -3.51 8.87
C ASN A 105 4.90 -2.80 7.90
N ARG A 106 5.20 -3.39 6.74
CA ARG A 106 6.02 -2.72 5.70
C ARG A 106 5.33 -1.47 5.14
N ILE A 107 4.03 -1.52 4.88
CA ILE A 107 3.25 -0.37 4.42
C ILE A 107 3.26 0.76 5.46
N GLU A 108 3.13 0.44 6.75
CA GLU A 108 3.24 1.42 7.83
C GLU A 108 4.64 2.04 7.90
N ILE A 109 5.70 1.26 7.70
CA ILE A 109 7.07 1.80 7.61
C ILE A 109 7.20 2.81 6.46
N ILE A 110 6.62 2.52 5.30
CA ILE A 110 6.59 3.43 4.15
C ILE A 110 5.86 4.72 4.48
N GLN A 111 4.67 4.62 5.09
CA GLN A 111 3.90 5.79 5.57
C GLN A 111 4.74 6.65 6.49
N ASN A 112 5.34 6.04 7.51
CA ASN A 112 6.09 6.75 8.54
C ASN A 112 7.34 7.41 7.97
N LYS A 113 8.00 6.77 7.00
CA LYS A 113 9.13 7.35 6.26
C LYS A 113 8.70 8.57 5.44
N ALA A 114 7.55 8.48 4.77
CA ALA A 114 7.00 9.58 3.99
C ALA A 114 6.55 10.76 4.86
N LEU A 115 5.94 10.49 6.03
CA LEU A 115 5.56 11.53 6.99
C LEU A 115 6.78 12.24 7.60
N ARG A 116 7.82 11.49 7.99
CA ARG A 116 9.08 12.10 8.45
C ARG A 116 9.69 13.00 7.38
N ALA A 117 9.70 12.54 6.13
CA ALA A 117 10.19 13.33 5.00
C ALA A 117 9.36 14.61 4.78
N ALA A 118 8.03 14.53 4.89
CA ALA A 118 7.15 15.69 4.71
C ALA A 118 7.29 16.73 5.83
N LEU A 119 7.61 16.31 7.05
CA LEU A 119 7.75 17.18 8.21
C LEU A 119 9.21 17.58 8.50
N GLY A 120 10.17 17.09 7.73
CA GLY A 120 11.60 17.33 7.97
C GLY A 120 12.13 16.72 9.26
N LEU A 121 11.46 15.69 9.79
CA LEU A 121 11.79 15.08 11.08
C LEU A 121 12.96 14.10 10.98
N PRO A 122 13.80 13.99 12.02
CA PRO A 122 14.89 13.02 12.06
C PRO A 122 14.37 11.58 12.19
N ILE A 123 15.23 10.61 11.82
CA ILE A 123 14.87 9.18 11.74
C ILE A 123 14.45 8.61 13.10
N TYR A 124 15.05 9.09 14.19
CA TYR A 124 14.80 8.61 15.56
C TYR A 124 13.52 9.16 16.20
N THR A 125 12.74 10.00 15.50
CA THR A 125 11.45 10.46 16.01
C THR A 125 10.50 9.29 16.24
N SER A 126 9.80 9.27 17.38
CA SER A 126 8.85 8.20 17.68
C SER A 126 7.67 8.23 16.71
N VAL A 127 7.16 7.05 16.35
CA VAL A 127 6.02 6.92 15.45
C VAL A 127 4.78 7.57 16.08
N ASP A 128 4.57 7.37 17.38
CA ASP A 128 3.42 7.95 18.10
C ASP A 128 3.44 9.48 18.09
N TYR A 129 4.61 10.10 18.21
CA TYR A 129 4.76 11.55 18.13
C TYR A 129 4.35 12.08 16.75
N ILE A 130 4.77 11.41 15.67
CA ILE A 130 4.41 11.80 14.29
C ILE A 130 2.89 11.76 14.10
N HIS A 131 2.24 10.69 14.56
CA HIS A 131 0.79 10.56 14.45
C HIS A 131 0.04 11.57 15.32
N LYS A 132 0.57 11.90 16.52
CA LYS A 132 0.02 12.93 17.40
C LYS A 132 0.05 14.32 16.77
N ILE A 133 1.16 14.72 16.14
CA ILE A 133 1.27 16.04 15.48
C ILE A 133 0.41 16.11 14.24
N THR A 134 0.43 15.06 13.41
CA THR A 134 -0.27 15.07 12.11
C THR A 134 -1.77 14.82 12.25
N ASN A 135 -2.21 14.30 13.38
CA ASN A 135 -3.56 13.80 13.61
C ASN A 135 -4.02 12.82 12.52
N LEU A 136 -3.08 11.99 12.03
CA LEU A 136 -3.34 10.99 10.99
C LEU A 136 -3.37 9.59 11.58
N PRO A 137 -4.39 8.78 11.25
CA PRO A 137 -4.39 7.37 11.61
C PRO A 137 -3.31 6.59 10.84
N LYS A 138 -2.97 5.41 11.36
CA LYS A 138 -2.21 4.42 10.61
C LYS A 138 -2.97 4.02 9.34
N ILE A 139 -2.24 3.63 8.31
CA ILE A 139 -2.84 3.32 7.00
C ILE A 139 -3.81 2.15 7.08
N LYS A 140 -3.55 1.15 7.94
CA LYS A 140 -4.47 0.03 8.18
C LYS A 140 -5.82 0.52 8.71
N ASP A 141 -5.80 1.32 9.77
CA ASP A 141 -7.00 1.89 10.39
C ASP A 141 -7.76 2.83 9.45
N TYR A 142 -7.03 3.56 8.62
CA TYR A 142 -7.63 4.40 7.60
C TYR A 142 -8.35 3.56 6.52
N ALA A 143 -7.72 2.48 6.06
CA ALA A 143 -8.29 1.59 5.05
C ALA A 143 -9.55 0.87 5.54
N THR A 144 -9.58 0.44 6.81
CA THR A 144 -10.78 -0.16 7.41
C THR A 144 -11.90 0.85 7.58
N THR A 145 -11.58 2.09 7.99
CA THR A 145 -12.55 3.18 8.09
C THR A 145 -13.18 3.50 6.73
N LEU A 146 -12.37 3.54 5.67
CA LEU A 146 -12.87 3.75 4.30
C LEU A 146 -13.80 2.63 3.86
N LEU A 147 -13.44 1.37 4.10
CA LEU A 147 -14.32 0.25 3.75
C LEU A 147 -15.67 0.33 4.48
N ASN A 148 -15.65 0.57 5.78
CA ASN A 148 -16.87 0.69 6.58
C ASN A 148 -17.76 1.86 6.14
N SER A 149 -17.17 2.91 5.56
CA SER A 149 -17.93 4.03 4.99
C SER A 149 -18.62 3.70 3.67
N LEU A 150 -18.12 2.72 2.91
CA LEU A 150 -18.73 2.30 1.64
C LEU A 150 -19.86 1.28 1.82
N SER A 151 -19.91 0.60 2.97
CA SER A 151 -20.95 -0.38 3.28
C SER A 151 -22.23 0.23 3.86
N LYS A 152 -22.25 1.54 4.10
CA LYS A 152 -23.42 2.31 4.54
C LYS A 152 -24.03 3.05 3.37
#